data_AF-A0A7V9DJF7-F1
#
_entry.id   AF-A0A7V9DJF7-F1
#
_cell.length_a   1.000
_cell.length_b   1.000
_cell.length_c   1.000
_cell.angle_alpha   90.00
_cell.angle_beta   90.00
_cell.angle_gamma   90.00
#
_symmetry.space_group_name_H-M   'P 1'
#
loop_
_entity.id
_entity.type
_entity.pdbx_description
1 polymer ?
#
loop_
_entity_poly.entity_id
_entity_poly.type
_entity_poly.pdbx_seq_one_letter_code
_entity_poly.pdbx_strand_id
1 'polypeptide(L)'
;AYPFLFALSPFAWFTEEPRYLVLLSPIMALLFGYVVGRTRFAPVAVAACALLSIAGLARMDDSFAVTADSHRLPELGPLVAALDREHVRHALADYQLAYVLTFETKERIVAAPLGQPRHEGQKRAVLADAGRAYVTVAGSTRDGEWRSELRGRRRRIAGGFAVYLPQ
;
A
#
# COMPACT_ATOMS: atom_id res chain seq x y z
N ALA A 1 28.51 -6.35 9.55
CA ALA A 1 28.39 -7.33 8.45
C ALA A 1 26.97 -7.46 7.87
N TYR A 2 25.91 -7.20 8.66
CA TYR A 2 24.51 -7.46 8.30
C TYR A 2 24.05 -7.08 6.87
N PRO A 3 24.26 -5.85 6.32
CA PRO A 3 23.75 -5.51 4.99
C PRO A 3 24.47 -6.27 3.86
N PHE A 4 25.76 -6.58 4.04
CA PHE A 4 26.53 -7.38 3.08
C PHE A 4 26.15 -8.86 3.17
N LEU A 5 25.94 -9.39 4.37
CA LEU A 5 25.47 -10.77 4.57
C LEU A 5 24.05 -10.96 4.05
N PHE A 6 23.17 -9.95 4.21
CA PHE A 6 21.83 -9.97 3.66
C PHE A 6 21.86 -9.91 2.13
N ALA A 7 22.69 -9.04 1.52
CA ALA A 7 22.83 -8.95 0.07
C ALA A 7 23.36 -10.25 -0.57
N LEU A 8 24.15 -11.03 0.16
CA LEU A 8 24.66 -12.33 -0.27
C LEU A 8 23.70 -13.50 0.03
N SER A 9 22.59 -13.24 0.73
CA SER A 9 21.64 -14.29 1.10
C SER A 9 20.78 -14.69 -0.10
N PRO A 10 20.64 -15.99 -0.43
CA PRO A 10 19.70 -16.45 -1.45
C PRO A 10 18.23 -16.22 -1.07
N PHE A 11 17.96 -15.84 0.18
CA PHE A 11 16.62 -15.44 0.64
C PHE A 11 16.32 -13.95 0.43
N ALA A 12 17.30 -13.16 0.01
CA ALA A 12 17.10 -11.75 -0.30
C ALA A 12 16.49 -11.60 -1.70
N TRP A 13 15.18 -11.81 -1.80
CA TRP A 13 14.45 -11.73 -3.08
C TRP A 13 14.27 -10.28 -3.59
N PHE A 14 14.57 -9.28 -2.75
CA PHE A 14 14.32 -7.85 -3.00
C PHE A 14 15.58 -6.98 -2.87
N THR A 15 16.76 -7.48 -3.24
CA THR A 15 18.03 -6.74 -3.10
C THR A 15 18.10 -5.42 -3.87
N GLU A 16 17.29 -5.24 -4.90
CA GLU A 16 17.22 -4.01 -5.69
C GLU A 16 16.44 -2.87 -5.01
N GLU A 17 15.69 -3.16 -3.95
CA GLU A 17 14.91 -2.13 -3.28
C GLU A 17 15.79 -1.33 -2.30
N PRO A 18 15.81 0.01 -2.41
CA PRO A 18 16.69 0.87 -1.61
C PRO A 18 16.38 0.85 -0.10
N ARG A 19 15.34 0.13 0.34
CA ARG A 19 14.95 0.01 1.75
C ARG A 19 16.08 -0.51 2.66
N TYR A 20 17.00 -1.30 2.12
CA TYR A 20 18.14 -1.81 2.90
C TYR A 20 19.24 -0.76 3.13
N LEU A 21 19.30 0.29 2.30
CA LEU A 21 20.21 1.42 2.52
C LEU A 21 19.82 2.22 3.76
N VAL A 22 18.55 2.19 4.17
CA VAL A 22 18.08 2.84 5.40
C VAL A 22 18.81 2.28 6.62
N LEU A 23 19.14 0.98 6.64
CA LEU A 23 19.89 0.36 7.75
C LEU A 23 21.34 0.82 7.81
N LEU A 24 21.91 1.23 6.67
CA LEU A 24 23.25 1.84 6.61
C LEU A 24 23.23 3.34 6.93
N SER A 25 22.08 4.00 6.82
CA SER A 25 21.96 5.44 6.99
C SER A 25 22.51 5.99 8.32
N PRO A 26 22.32 5.35 9.50
CA PRO A 26 22.87 5.89 10.75
C PRO A 26 24.40 5.82 10.77
N ILE A 27 24.99 4.77 10.21
CA ILE A 27 26.45 4.61 10.13
C ILE A 27 27.02 5.67 9.19
N MET A 28 26.40 5.87 8.03
CA MET A 28 26.82 6.90 7.08
C MET A 28 26.68 8.31 7.67
N ALA A 29 25.60 8.58 8.41
CA ALA A 29 25.38 9.85 9.09
C ALA A 29 26.44 10.12 10.17
N LEU A 30 26.80 9.11 10.97
CA LEU A 30 27.84 9.22 11.99
C LEU A 30 29.22 9.45 11.38
N LEU A 31 29.57 8.71 10.32
CA LEU A 31 30.84 8.89 9.59
C LEU A 31 30.93 10.28 8.97
N PHE A 32 29.84 10.74 8.32
CA PHE A 32 29.76 12.08 7.76
C PHE A 32 29.90 13.14 8.85
N GLY A 33 29.16 13.00 9.96
CA GLY A 33 29.26 13.88 11.13
C GLY A 33 30.67 13.92 11.72
N TYR A 34 31.37 12.79 11.81
CA TYR A 34 32.74 12.70 12.32
C TYR A 34 33.75 13.48 11.45
N VAL A 35 33.62 13.40 10.13
CA VAL A 35 34.50 14.12 9.19
C VAL A 35 34.18 15.61 9.21
N VAL A 36 32.90 15.97 9.08
CA VAL A 36 32.47 17.36 8.92
C VAL A 36 32.55 18.14 10.22
N GLY A 37 32.29 17.51 11.37
CA GLY A 37 32.32 18.11 12.69
C GLY A 37 33.68 18.66 13.11
N ARG A 38 34.77 18.25 12.44
CA ARG A 38 36.13 18.80 12.63
C ARG A 38 36.43 20.04 11.79
N THR A 39 35.52 20.43 10.90
CA THR A 39 35.73 21.56 9.99
C THR A 39 34.98 22.79 10.50
N ARG A 40 35.45 23.98 10.12
CA ARG A 40 34.72 25.24 10.36
C ARG A 40 33.33 25.31 9.69
N PHE A 41 33.03 24.37 8.79
CA PHE A 41 31.77 24.30 8.05
C PHE A 41 30.71 23.43 8.73
N ALA A 42 30.99 22.87 9.92
CA ALA A 42 30.03 22.05 10.65
C ALA A 42 28.63 22.70 10.82
N PRO A 43 28.50 24.01 11.17
CA PRO A 43 27.19 24.65 11.27
C PRO A 43 26.44 24.69 9.93
N VAL A 44 27.15 24.92 8.82
CA VAL A 44 26.57 24.95 7.47
C VAL A 44 26.06 23.57 7.08
N ALA A 45 26.81 22.52 7.38
CA ALA A 45 26.39 21.16 7.10
C ALA A 45 25.16 20.74 7.92
N VAL A 46 25.10 21.12 9.20
CA VAL A 46 23.91 20.88 10.04
C VAL A 46 22.69 21.61 9.48
N ALA A 47 22.85 22.88 9.09
CA ALA A 47 21.78 23.65 8.47
C ALA A 47 21.30 23.00 7.16
N ALA A 48 22.23 22.52 6.31
CA ALA A 48 21.89 21.81 5.08
C ALA A 48 21.14 20.50 5.36
N CYS A 49 21.58 19.69 6.33
CA CYS A 49 20.87 18.48 6.74
C CYS A 49 19.46 18.78 7.27
N ALA A 50 19.29 19.83 8.08
CA ALA A 50 17.99 20.25 8.57
C ALA A 50 17.06 20.67 7.43
N LEU A 51 17.56 21.46 6.47
CA LEU A 51 16.79 21.87 5.29
C LEU A 51 16.39 20.67 4.42
N LEU A 52 17.30 19.72 4.20
CA LEU A 52 17.00 18.48 3.46
C LEU A 52 15.95 17.63 4.17
N SER A 53 16.02 17.51 5.50
CA SER A 53 15.02 16.79 6.29
C SER A 53 13.64 17.45 6.19
N ILE A 54 13.57 18.78 6.30
CA ILE A 54 12.31 19.54 6.13
C ILE A 54 11.76 19.38 4.72
N ALA A 55 12.60 19.54 3.70
CA ALA A 55 12.20 19.39 2.31
C ALA A 55 11.75 17.95 2.01
N GLY A 56 12.43 16.95 2.56
CA GLY A 56 12.05 15.55 2.46
C GLY A 56 10.69 15.29 3.11
N LEU A 57 10.47 15.80 4.32
CA LEU A 57 9.20 15.67 5.04
C LEU A 57 8.05 16.35 4.27
N ALA A 58 8.28 17.55 3.74
CA ALA A 58 7.28 18.29 2.97
C ALA A 58 6.88 17.59 1.66
N ARG A 59 7.73 16.72 1.11
CA ARG A 59 7.45 15.93 -0.11
C ARG A 59 6.97 14.52 0.19
N MET A 60 6.93 14.14 1.46
CA MET A 60 6.60 12.79 1.89
C MET A 60 5.15 12.45 1.58
N ASP A 61 4.22 13.40 1.77
CA ASP A 61 2.79 13.18 1.56
C ASP A 61 2.43 12.69 0.15
N ASP A 62 3.13 13.15 -0.89
CA ASP A 62 2.88 12.72 -2.26
C ASP A 62 3.49 11.34 -2.58
N SER A 63 4.55 10.96 -1.86
CA SER A 63 5.34 9.75 -2.14
C SER A 63 4.78 8.48 -1.49
N PHE A 64 3.93 8.63 -0.47
CA PHE A 64 3.32 7.52 0.28
C PHE A 64 1.84 7.32 -0.03
N ALA A 65 1.36 7.89 -1.13
CA ALA A 65 0.02 7.64 -1.61
C ALA A 65 -0.19 6.12 -1.77
N VAL A 66 -1.20 5.58 -1.09
CA VAL A 66 -1.55 4.17 -1.19
C VAL A 66 -2.01 3.89 -2.63
N THR A 67 -1.43 2.88 -3.27
CA THR A 67 -1.72 2.51 -4.66
C THR A 67 -2.25 1.10 -4.79
N ALA A 68 -3.33 0.90 -5.54
CA ALA A 68 -3.76 -0.41 -5.98
C ALA A 68 -3.56 -0.53 -7.49
N ASP A 69 -2.88 -1.58 -7.96
CA ASP A 69 -2.55 -1.78 -9.37
C ASP A 69 -1.88 -0.53 -10.00
N SER A 70 -0.90 0.06 -9.30
CA SER A 70 -0.20 1.30 -9.68
C SER A 70 -1.07 2.57 -9.77
N HIS A 71 -2.33 2.52 -9.34
CA HIS A 71 -3.21 3.68 -9.29
C HIS A 71 -3.36 4.17 -7.84
N ARG A 72 -3.24 5.48 -7.62
CA ARG A 72 -3.54 6.10 -6.32
C ARG A 72 -4.97 5.75 -5.91
N LEU A 73 -5.15 5.28 -4.68
CA LEU A 73 -6.46 4.99 -4.13
C LEU A 73 -7.29 6.29 -4.05
N PRO A 74 -8.50 6.31 -4.63
CA PRO A 74 -9.47 7.37 -4.36
C PRO A 74 -9.95 7.35 -2.90
N GLU A 75 -10.67 8.41 -2.52
CA GLU A 75 -11.37 8.49 -1.23
C GLU A 75 -12.32 7.31 -1.03
N LEU A 76 -12.23 6.65 0.13
CA LEU A 76 -12.99 5.43 0.40
C LEU A 76 -14.45 5.68 0.76
N GLY A 77 -14.80 6.88 1.23
CA GLY A 77 -16.16 7.20 1.71
C GLY A 77 -17.28 6.78 0.74
N PRO A 78 -17.21 7.16 -0.56
CA PRO A 78 -18.20 6.74 -1.55
C PRO A 78 -18.24 5.23 -1.80
N LEU A 79 -17.10 4.54 -1.74
CA LEU A 79 -17.02 3.08 -1.86
C LEU A 79 -17.70 2.40 -0.68
N VAL A 80 -17.35 2.81 0.55
CA VAL A 80 -17.94 2.28 1.79
C VAL A 80 -19.45 2.49 1.78
N ALA A 81 -19.92 3.70 1.46
CA ALA A 81 -21.35 3.99 1.36
C ALA A 81 -22.05 3.17 0.26
N ALA A 82 -21.37 2.80 -0.82
CA ALA A 82 -21.92 1.91 -1.83
C ALA A 82 -22.03 0.47 -1.35
N LEU A 83 -20.99 -0.07 -0.70
CA LEU A 83 -21.02 -1.42 -0.13
C LEU A 83 -22.06 -1.56 0.98
N ASP A 84 -22.22 -0.52 1.81
CA ASP A 84 -23.17 -0.49 2.92
C ASP A 84 -24.62 -0.53 2.48
N ARG A 85 -24.95 0.23 1.42
CA ARG A 85 -26.29 0.23 0.81
C ARG A 85 -26.67 -1.12 0.22
N GLU A 86 -25.67 -1.89 -0.19
CA GLU A 86 -25.82 -3.23 -0.76
C GLU A 86 -25.61 -4.32 0.29
N HIS A 87 -25.49 -3.93 1.57
CA HIS A 87 -25.27 -4.81 2.72
C HIS A 87 -24.08 -5.77 2.57
N VAL A 88 -23.06 -5.38 1.81
CA VAL A 88 -21.86 -6.19 1.58
C VAL A 88 -21.01 -6.22 2.85
N ARG A 89 -20.71 -7.42 3.34
CA ARG A 89 -19.83 -7.64 4.50
C ARG A 89 -18.44 -8.13 4.11
N HIS A 90 -18.31 -8.81 2.98
CA HIS A 90 -17.05 -9.36 2.52
C HIS A 90 -16.70 -8.85 1.12
N ALA A 91 -15.42 -8.58 0.88
CA ALA A 91 -14.95 -8.14 -0.43
C ALA A 91 -13.60 -8.76 -0.81
N LEU A 92 -13.41 -9.04 -2.09
CA LEU A 92 -12.09 -9.30 -2.66
C LEU A 92 -11.57 -8.03 -3.31
N ALA A 93 -10.32 -7.67 -3.01
CA ALA A 93 -9.72 -6.45 -3.53
C ALA A 93 -8.20 -6.59 -3.74
N ASP A 94 -7.60 -5.59 -4.38
CA ASP A 94 -6.15 -5.43 -4.39
C ASP A 94 -5.58 -5.43 -2.96
N TYR A 95 -4.34 -5.87 -2.79
CA TYR A 95 -3.70 -5.99 -1.48
C TYR A 95 -3.81 -4.72 -0.65
N GLN A 96 -3.44 -3.57 -1.21
CA GLN A 96 -3.44 -2.32 -0.43
C GLN A 96 -4.87 -1.90 -0.10
N LEU A 97 -5.79 -1.99 -1.06
CA LEU A 97 -7.20 -1.66 -0.86
C LEU A 97 -7.87 -2.57 0.19
N ALA A 98 -7.58 -3.87 0.18
CA ALA A 98 -8.19 -4.83 1.09
C ALA A 98 -7.92 -4.48 2.56
N TYR A 99 -6.66 -4.15 2.89
CA TYR A 99 -6.30 -3.79 4.26
C TYR A 99 -6.83 -2.43 4.67
N VAL A 100 -6.71 -1.41 3.81
CA VAL A 100 -7.23 -0.07 4.12
C VAL A 100 -8.75 -0.12 4.30
N LEU A 101 -9.48 -0.80 3.42
CA LEU A 101 -10.94 -0.94 3.54
C LEU A 101 -11.36 -1.66 4.83
N THR A 102 -10.67 -2.75 5.19
CA THR A 102 -10.95 -3.47 6.44
C THR A 102 -10.67 -2.60 7.66
N PHE A 103 -9.56 -1.86 7.65
CA PHE A 103 -9.15 -0.98 8.75
C PHE A 103 -10.10 0.21 8.92
N GLU A 104 -10.35 0.98 7.86
CA GLU A 104 -11.18 2.19 7.89
C GLU A 104 -12.63 1.89 8.29
N THR A 105 -13.13 0.72 7.90
CA THR A 105 -14.49 0.29 8.28
C THR A 105 -14.56 -0.39 9.65
N LYS A 106 -13.43 -0.51 10.36
CA LYS A 106 -13.32 -1.23 11.65
C LYS A 106 -13.90 -2.64 11.54
N GLU A 107 -13.50 -3.35 10.48
CA GLU A 107 -13.91 -4.73 10.16
C GLU A 107 -15.41 -4.90 9.86
N ARG A 108 -16.19 -3.82 9.81
CA ARG A 108 -17.60 -3.87 9.40
C ARG A 108 -17.76 -4.37 7.97
N ILE A 109 -16.75 -4.13 7.13
CA ILE A 109 -16.51 -4.77 5.84
C ILE A 109 -15.14 -5.43 5.90
N VAL A 110 -15.08 -6.75 5.75
CA VAL A 110 -13.84 -7.52 5.75
C VAL A 110 -13.41 -7.77 4.32
N ALA A 111 -12.28 -7.20 3.92
CA ALA A 111 -11.73 -7.39 2.59
C ALA A 111 -10.47 -8.26 2.61
N ALA A 112 -10.33 -9.15 1.62
CA ALA A 112 -9.17 -10.01 1.47
C ALA A 112 -8.43 -9.76 0.15
N PRO A 113 -7.08 -9.85 0.15
CA PRO A 113 -6.29 -9.71 -1.05
C PRO A 113 -6.49 -10.92 -1.99
N LEU A 114 -6.39 -10.66 -3.28
CA LEU A 114 -6.41 -11.70 -4.32
C LEU A 114 -5.19 -12.62 -4.24
N GLY A 115 -4.02 -12.02 -4.02
CA GLY A 115 -2.74 -12.72 -3.86
C GLY A 115 -2.59 -13.38 -2.48
N GLN A 116 -1.35 -13.44 -2.01
CA GLN A 116 -1.04 -14.08 -0.73
C GLN A 116 -1.55 -13.22 0.43
N PRO A 117 -2.48 -13.74 1.27
CA PRO A 117 -2.98 -12.98 2.41
C PRO A 117 -1.96 -12.96 3.54
N ARG A 118 -1.95 -11.88 4.31
CA ARG A 118 -1.28 -11.86 5.63
C ARG A 118 -1.97 -12.78 6.64
N HIS A 119 -3.29 -12.96 6.50
CA HIS A 119 -4.12 -13.76 7.41
C HIS A 119 -5.03 -14.73 6.62
N GLU A 120 -4.67 -16.01 6.63
CA GLU A 120 -5.41 -17.05 5.88
C GLU A 120 -6.85 -17.26 6.37
N GLY A 121 -7.11 -17.06 7.67
CA GLY A 121 -8.48 -17.14 8.22
C GLY A 121 -9.43 -16.12 7.59
N GLN A 122 -8.95 -14.88 7.42
CA GLN A 122 -9.72 -13.79 6.83
C GLN A 122 -10.04 -14.06 5.36
N LYS A 123 -9.05 -14.52 4.58
CA LYS A 123 -9.26 -14.87 3.16
C LYS A 123 -10.27 -16.01 3.02
N ARG A 124 -10.19 -17.04 3.86
CA ARG A 124 -11.17 -18.14 3.87
C ARG A 124 -12.58 -17.66 4.18
N ALA A 125 -12.76 -16.79 5.17
CA ALA A 125 -14.07 -16.23 5.50
C ALA A 125 -14.67 -15.43 4.32
N VAL A 126 -13.88 -14.57 3.70
CA VAL A 126 -14.30 -13.81 2.51
C VAL A 126 -14.67 -14.73 1.35
N LEU A 127 -13.88 -15.77 1.08
CA LEU A 127 -14.14 -16.71 -0.02
C LEU A 127 -15.36 -17.61 0.23
N ALA A 128 -15.67 -17.90 1.50
CA ALA A 128 -16.85 -18.67 1.88
C ALA A 128 -18.15 -17.85 1.70
N ASP A 129 -18.08 -16.52 1.71
CA ASP A 129 -19.24 -15.67 1.45
C ASP A 129 -19.57 -15.61 -0.05
N ALA A 130 -20.72 -16.18 -0.43
CA ALA A 130 -21.25 -16.12 -1.78
C ALA A 130 -21.67 -14.70 -2.19
N GLY A 131 -22.07 -13.88 -1.21
CA GLY A 131 -22.50 -12.49 -1.35
C GLY A 131 -21.34 -11.48 -1.43
N ARG A 132 -20.09 -11.94 -1.37
CA ARG A 132 -18.92 -11.06 -1.40
C ARG A 132 -18.92 -10.15 -2.65
N ALA A 133 -18.46 -8.92 -2.49
CA ALA A 133 -18.17 -8.04 -3.62
C ALA A 133 -16.76 -8.26 -4.17
N TYR A 134 -16.51 -7.81 -5.39
CA TYR A 134 -15.16 -7.67 -5.93
C TYR A 134 -14.93 -6.19 -6.17
N VAL A 135 -13.84 -5.64 -5.65
CA VAL A 135 -13.57 -4.21 -5.66
C VAL A 135 -12.18 -3.95 -6.23
N THR A 136 -12.11 -3.03 -7.19
CA THR A 136 -10.87 -2.57 -7.80
C THR A 136 -10.94 -1.07 -8.07
N VAL A 137 -9.80 -0.43 -8.34
CA VAL A 137 -9.79 0.94 -8.86
C VAL A 137 -10.36 0.91 -10.28
N ALA A 138 -11.33 1.79 -10.56
CA ALA A 138 -11.97 1.85 -11.86
C ALA A 138 -10.95 2.22 -12.95
N GLY A 139 -10.96 1.50 -14.07
CA GLY A 139 -10.02 1.73 -15.17
C GLY A 139 -8.62 1.12 -14.99
N SER A 140 -8.35 0.51 -13.83
CA SER A 140 -7.13 -0.29 -13.64
C SER A 140 -7.09 -1.51 -14.56
N THR A 141 -5.89 -2.09 -14.76
CA THR A 141 -5.73 -3.33 -15.52
C THR A 141 -6.61 -4.43 -14.93
N ARG A 142 -6.66 -4.50 -13.59
CA ARG A 142 -7.52 -5.44 -12.85
C ARG A 142 -9.01 -5.25 -13.13
N ASP A 143 -9.49 -4.01 -13.25
CA ASP A 143 -10.87 -3.73 -13.64
C ASP A 143 -11.18 -4.24 -15.05
N GLY A 144 -10.24 -4.13 -15.98
CA GLY A 144 -10.36 -4.69 -17.33
C GLY A 144 -10.51 -6.22 -17.32
N GLU A 145 -9.61 -6.89 -16.60
CA GLU A 145 -9.62 -8.36 -16.48
C GLU A 145 -10.93 -8.86 -15.86
N TRP A 146 -11.34 -8.30 -14.72
CA TRP A 146 -12.55 -8.71 -14.02
C TRP A 146 -13.85 -8.39 -14.73
N ARG A 147 -13.88 -7.34 -15.56
CA ARG A 147 -15.04 -7.09 -16.40
C ARG A 147 -15.31 -8.25 -17.36
N SER A 148 -14.26 -8.97 -17.75
CA SER A 148 -14.37 -10.17 -18.59
C SER A 148 -14.73 -11.42 -17.79
N GLU A 149 -14.12 -11.62 -16.62
CA GLU A 149 -14.33 -12.81 -15.78
C GLU A 149 -15.67 -12.79 -15.02
N LEU A 150 -16.13 -11.61 -14.61
CA LEU A 150 -17.30 -11.42 -13.75
C LEU A 150 -18.53 -10.90 -14.52
N ARG A 151 -18.68 -11.26 -15.81
CA ARG A 151 -19.79 -10.79 -16.67
C ARG A 151 -21.19 -11.09 -16.13
N GLY A 152 -21.34 -12.09 -15.24
CA GLY A 152 -22.60 -12.39 -14.56
C GLY A 152 -22.91 -11.50 -13.36
N ARG A 153 -22.01 -10.62 -12.94
CA ARG A 153 -22.17 -9.75 -11.77
C ARG A 153 -22.58 -8.34 -12.16
N ARG A 154 -23.33 -7.68 -11.27
CA ARG A 154 -23.71 -6.27 -11.48
C ARG A 154 -22.51 -5.38 -11.18
N ARG A 155 -21.97 -4.72 -12.21
CA ARG A 155 -20.87 -3.75 -12.07
C ARG A 155 -21.40 -2.35 -11.79
N ARG A 156 -20.83 -1.67 -10.81
CA ARG A 156 -21.14 -0.28 -10.45
C ARG A 156 -19.85 0.52 -10.22
N ILE A 157 -19.87 1.81 -10.54
CA ILE A 157 -18.81 2.74 -10.15
C ILE A 157 -19.21 3.49 -8.88
N ALA A 158 -18.29 3.57 -7.91
CA ALA A 158 -18.46 4.33 -6.68
C ALA A 158 -17.14 5.03 -6.31
N GLY A 159 -17.10 6.36 -6.40
CA GLY A 159 -15.92 7.15 -5.99
C GLY A 159 -14.61 6.77 -6.67
N GLY A 160 -14.62 6.41 -7.96
CA GLY A 160 -13.41 5.95 -8.65
C GLY A 160 -13.08 4.47 -8.45
N PHE A 161 -13.92 3.71 -7.74
CA PHE A 161 -13.82 2.25 -7.64
C PHE A 161 -14.84 1.56 -8.54
N ALA A 162 -14.46 0.42 -9.11
CA ALA A 162 -15.39 -0.52 -9.73
C ALA A 162 -15.75 -1.62 -8.74
N VAL A 163 -17.05 -1.80 -8.51
CA VAL A 163 -17.62 -2.76 -7.57
C VAL A 163 -18.46 -3.76 -8.34
N TYR A 164 -18.15 -5.05 -8.22
CA TYR A 164 -18.89 -6.14 -8.82
C TYR A 164 -19.68 -6.89 -7.75
N LEU A 165 -20.99 -6.74 -7.79
CA LEU A 165 -21.93 -7.28 -6.80
C LEU A 165 -22.55 -8.60 -7.29
N PRO A 166 -22.95 -9.50 -6.37
CA PRO A 166 -23.87 -10.59 -6.71
C PRO A 166 -25.18 -10.02 -7.31
N GLN A 167 -25.88 -10.82 -8.12
CA GLN A 167 -27.20 -10.43 -8.66
C GLN A 167 -28.27 -10.43 -7.58
#